data_AF-A0A520MLT3-F1
#
_entry.id   AF-A0A520MLT3-F1
#
_cell.length_a   1.000
_cell.length_b   1.000
_cell.length_c   1.000
_cell.angle_alpha   90.00
_cell.angle_beta   90.00
_cell.angle_gamma   90.00
#
_symmetry.space_group_name_H-M   'P 1'
#
loop_
_entity.id
_entity.type
_entity.pdbx_description
1 polymer ?
#
loop_
_entity_poly.entity_id
_entity_poly.type
_entity_poly.pdbx_seq_one_letter_code
_entity_poly.pdbx_strand_id
1 'polypeptide(L)'
;MKKAEPILNTEEFPHLCYNVVTIEKAELPSGGSDGTCYRYVVANSVSSVTGYRQGTKREVSQYCVTLIEDLNLRTIPKKKA
;
A
#
# COMPACT_ATOMS: atom_id res chain seq x y z
N MET A 1 21.86 15.29 -5.79
CA MET A 1 21.43 15.74 -4.45
C MET A 1 20.33 14.80 -3.96
N LYS A 2 20.57 13.98 -2.93
CA LYS A 2 19.50 13.17 -2.32
C LYS A 2 18.65 14.11 -1.46
N LYS A 3 17.37 14.34 -1.81
CA LYS A 3 16.44 15.04 -0.91
C LYS A 3 16.27 14.17 0.34
N ALA A 4 16.37 14.78 1.53
CA ALA A 4 16.05 14.09 2.77
C ALA A 4 14.60 13.59 2.72
N GLU A 5 14.38 12.33 3.08
CA GLU A 5 13.04 11.78 3.17
C GLU A 5 12.28 12.51 4.29
N PRO A 6 11.02 12.93 4.06
CA PRO A 6 10.27 13.64 5.06
C PRO A 6 9.94 12.71 6.24
N ILE A 7 10.23 13.17 7.46
CA ILE A 7 9.88 12.42 8.67
C ILE A 7 8.37 12.62 8.93
N LEU A 8 7.60 11.53 8.87
CA LEU A 8 6.17 11.53 9.10
C LEU A 8 5.85 11.48 10.60
N ASN A 9 4.77 12.14 11.01
CA ASN A 9 4.32 12.17 12.39
C ASN A 9 3.41 10.99 12.72
N THR A 10 3.93 9.78 12.57
CA THR A 10 3.19 8.53 12.79
C THR A 10 2.76 8.32 14.24
N GLU A 11 3.47 8.93 15.20
CA GLU A 11 3.18 8.81 16.64
C GLU A 11 1.92 9.58 17.05
N GLU A 12 1.72 10.81 16.52
CA GLU A 12 0.51 11.59 16.79
C GLU A 12 -0.66 11.21 15.87
N PHE A 13 -0.37 10.64 14.70
CA PHE A 13 -1.38 10.25 13.72
C PHE A 13 -1.33 8.76 13.34
N PRO A 14 -1.36 7.82 14.31
CA PRO A 14 -1.28 6.39 14.02
C PRO A 14 -2.50 5.89 13.23
N HIS A 15 -3.66 6.51 13.44
CA HIS A 15 -4.91 6.22 12.73
C HIS A 15 -4.86 6.53 11.22
N LEU A 16 -3.88 7.32 10.77
CA LEU A 16 -3.66 7.63 9.34
C LEU A 16 -2.66 6.68 8.67
N CYS A 17 -1.94 5.86 9.44
CA CYS A 17 -0.95 4.93 8.91
C CYS A 17 -1.63 3.77 8.17
N TYR A 18 -1.39 3.69 6.86
CA TYR A 18 -1.83 2.55 6.06
C TYR A 18 -1.00 1.32 6.37
N ASN A 19 -1.67 0.17 6.40
CA ASN A 19 -1.08 -1.15 6.56
C ASN A 19 -1.71 -2.13 5.57
N VAL A 20 -1.01 -3.22 5.26
CA VAL A 20 -1.58 -4.33 4.50
C VAL A 20 -2.60 -5.05 5.38
N VAL A 21 -3.84 -5.12 4.92
CA VAL A 21 -4.91 -5.87 5.59
C VAL A 21 -4.98 -7.27 5.02
N THR A 22 -5.07 -7.40 3.69
CA THR A 22 -5.13 -8.69 3.01
C THR A 22 -4.37 -8.67 1.68
N ILE A 23 -3.82 -9.82 1.31
CA ILE A 23 -3.34 -10.13 -0.03
C ILE A 23 -3.78 -11.55 -0.34
N GLU A 24 -4.75 -11.68 -1.25
CA GLU A 24 -5.41 -12.94 -1.56
C GLU A 24 -5.33 -13.22 -3.06
N LYS A 25 -5.18 -14.50 -3.41
CA LYS A 25 -5.21 -14.90 -4.82
C LYS A 25 -6.60 -14.62 -5.37
N ALA A 26 -6.66 -13.96 -6.51
CA ALA A 26 -7.90 -13.56 -7.16
C ALA A 26 -7.94 -14.15 -8.58
N GLU A 27 -9.15 -14.47 -9.02
CA GLU A 27 -9.40 -14.83 -10.41
C GLU A 27 -9.43 -13.56 -11.26
N LEU A 28 -8.82 -13.61 -12.44
CA LEU A 28 -8.91 -12.52 -13.40
C LEU A 28 -10.33 -12.52 -13.99
N PRO A 29 -11.02 -11.38 -14.09
CA PRO A 29 -12.24 -11.32 -14.87
C PRO A 29 -11.89 -11.67 -16.32
N SER A 30 -12.41 -12.83 -16.77
CA SER A 30 -12.28 -13.48 -18.08
C SER A 30 -11.39 -12.79 -19.11
N GLY A 31 -10.18 -13.32 -19.34
CA GLY A 31 -9.35 -12.98 -20.52
C GLY A 31 -7.92 -12.50 -20.23
N GLY A 32 -7.49 -12.42 -18.97
CA GLY A 32 -6.11 -12.09 -18.63
C GLY A 32 -5.18 -13.29 -18.79
N SER A 33 -3.99 -13.07 -19.36
CA SER A 33 -2.91 -14.07 -19.55
C SER A 33 -2.65 -14.91 -18.29
N ASP A 34 -2.11 -16.13 -18.47
CA ASP A 34 -1.75 -17.21 -17.52
C ASP A 34 -1.08 -16.84 -16.15
N GLY A 35 -0.94 -15.57 -15.82
CA GLY A 35 -0.38 -15.09 -14.57
C GLY A 35 -1.35 -15.21 -13.39
N THR A 36 -0.81 -15.56 -12.23
CA THR A 36 -1.55 -15.48 -10.96
C THR A 36 -1.85 -14.01 -10.64
N CYS A 37 -3.12 -13.70 -10.39
CA CYS A 37 -3.55 -12.39 -9.90
C CYS A 37 -3.78 -12.43 -8.39
N TYR A 38 -3.50 -11.31 -7.73
CA TYR A 38 -3.81 -11.12 -6.33
C TYR A 38 -4.63 -9.84 -6.17
N ARG A 39 -5.65 -9.93 -5.32
CA ARG A 39 -6.35 -8.78 -4.76
C ARG A 39 -5.65 -8.39 -3.48
N TYR A 40 -5.28 -7.13 -3.35
CA TYR A 40 -4.72 -6.57 -2.12
C TYR A 40 -5.67 -5.53 -1.54
N VAL A 41 -5.66 -5.43 -0.22
CA VAL A 41 -6.33 -4.37 0.54
C VAL A 41 -5.31 -3.75 1.47
N VAL A 42 -5.12 -2.43 1.33
CA VAL A 42 -4.38 -1.62 2.30
C VAL A 42 -5.34 -0.65 2.96
N ALA A 43 -5.26 -0.48 4.27
CA ALA A 43 -6.17 0.40 4.99
C ALA A 43 -5.49 1.08 6.17
N ASN A 44 -6.03 2.23 6.55
CA ASN A 44 -5.83 2.86 7.84
C ASN A 44 -7.16 2.88 8.60
N SER A 45 -7.26 3.62 9.71
CA SER A 45 -8.52 3.68 10.49
C SER A 45 -9.63 4.48 9.80
N VAL A 46 -9.32 5.22 8.73
CA VAL A 46 -10.24 6.18 8.08
C VAL A 46 -10.68 5.72 6.70
N SER A 47 -9.85 4.96 5.99
CA SER A 47 -10.05 4.59 4.59
C SER A 47 -9.33 3.31 4.20
N SER A 48 -9.89 2.62 3.20
CA SER A 48 -9.32 1.42 2.59
C SER A 48 -9.12 1.59 1.09
N VAL A 49 -8.02 1.09 0.57
CA VAL A 49 -7.70 1.01 -0.86
C VAL A 49 -7.63 -0.46 -1.24
N THR A 50 -8.45 -0.85 -2.22
CA THR A 50 -8.42 -2.19 -2.82
C THR A 50 -7.85 -2.09 -4.22
N GLY A 51 -6.99 -3.03 -4.59
CA GLY A 51 -6.52 -3.16 -5.97
C GLY A 51 -6.23 -4.60 -6.35
N TYR A 52 -5.98 -4.78 -7.65
CA TYR A 52 -5.62 -6.06 -8.23
C TYR A 52 -4.28 -5.93 -8.92
N ARG A 53 -3.43 -6.95 -8.78
CA ARG A 53 -2.12 -6.98 -9.43
C ARG A 53 -1.74 -8.40 -9.80
N GLN A 54 -1.30 -8.58 -11.04
CA GLN A 54 -0.70 -9.82 -11.51
C GLN A 54 0.75 -9.95 -11.02
N GLY A 55 1.18 -11.17 -10.78
CA GLY A 55 2.54 -11.51 -10.36
C GLY A 55 2.55 -12.55 -9.25
N THR A 56 3.71 -12.72 -8.62
CA THR A 56 3.84 -13.55 -7.43
C THR A 56 3.33 -12.81 -6.19
N LYS A 57 2.92 -13.55 -5.15
CA LYS A 57 2.54 -12.97 -3.86
C LYS A 57 3.63 -12.03 -3.31
N ARG A 58 4.90 -12.37 -3.54
CA ARG A 58 6.06 -11.58 -3.11
C ARG A 58 6.12 -10.24 -3.83
N GLU A 59 5.99 -10.22 -5.16
CA GLU A 59 5.97 -8.99 -5.94
C GLU A 59 4.80 -8.08 -5.56
N VAL A 60 3.63 -8.67 -5.33
CA VAL A 60 2.44 -7.94 -4.88
C VAL A 60 2.65 -7.36 -3.48
N SER A 61 3.27 -8.11 -2.57
CA SER A 61 3.61 -7.64 -1.23
C SER A 61 4.61 -6.48 -1.26
N GLN A 62 5.65 -6.57 -2.09
CA GLN A 62 6.62 -5.49 -2.28
C GLN A 62 5.96 -4.24 -2.86
N TYR A 63 5.06 -4.42 -3.82
CA TYR A 63 4.28 -3.31 -4.34
C TYR A 63 3.41 -2.65 -3.26
N CYS A 64 2.76 -3.43 -2.38
CA CYS A 64 1.97 -2.88 -1.28
C CYS A 64 2.83 -2.05 -0.32
N VAL A 65 4.09 -2.43 -0.06
CA VAL A 65 5.01 -1.62 0.76
C VAL A 65 5.22 -0.24 0.14
N THR A 66 5.60 -0.18 -1.13
CA THR A 66 5.81 1.10 -1.83
C THR A 66 4.52 1.92 -1.94
N LEU A 67 3.37 1.26 -2.14
CA LEU A 67 2.07 1.92 -2.16
C LEU A 67 1.74 2.55 -0.80
N ILE A 68 1.97 1.82 0.30
CA ILE A 68 1.74 2.31 1.66
C ILE A 68 2.64 3.50 1.96
N GLU A 69 3.92 3.44 1.57
CA GLU A 69 4.84 4.57 1.71
C GLU A 69 4.31 5.82 1.01
N ASP A 70 3.90 5.72 -0.25
CA ASP A 70 3.35 6.84 -1.02
C ASP A 70 2.03 7.37 -0.41
N LEU A 71 1.13 6.48 0.03
CA LEU A 71 -0.11 6.87 0.70
C LEU A 71 0.16 7.59 2.03
N ASN A 72 1.08 7.06 2.84
CA ASN A 72 1.46 7.67 4.11
C ASN A 72 2.12 9.03 3.90
N LEU A 73 2.99 9.18 2.90
CA LEU A 73 3.62 10.46 2.55
C LEU A 73 2.62 11.55 2.17
N ARG A 74 1.48 11.17 1.56
CA ARG A 74 0.42 12.09 1.15
C ARG A 74 -0.57 12.39 2.27
N THR A 75 -0.76 11.46 3.20
CA THR A 75 -1.84 11.52 4.19
C THR A 75 -1.37 11.96 5.57
N ILE A 76 -0.18 11.54 6.01
CA ILE A 76 0.31 11.80 7.36
C ILE A 76 1.01 13.16 7.40
N PRO A 77 0.65 14.05 8.35
CA PRO A 77 1.39 15.29 8.55
C PRO A 77 2.88 15.05 8.82
N LYS A 78 3.73 15.91 8.26
CA LYS A 78 5.18 15.85 8.51
C LYS A 78 5.47 16.34 9.94
N LYS A 79 6.44 15.73 10.62
CA LYS A 79 6.97 16.30 11.86
C LYS A 79 7.61 17.65 11.53
N LYS A 80 7.25 18.68 12.29
CA LYS A 80 7.99 19.95 12.26
C LYS A 80 9.34 19.68 12.93
N ALA A 81 10.42 20.05 12.23
CA ALA A 81 11.76 20.02 12.77
C ALA A 81 11.93 21.09 13.85
#